data_AF-A0A1L9GS14-F1
#
_entry.id   AF-A0A1L9GS14-F1
#
_cell.length_a   1.000
_cell.length_b   1.000
_cell.length_c   1.000
_cell.angle_alpha   90.00
_cell.angle_beta   90.00
_cell.angle_gamma   90.00
#
_symmetry.space_group_name_H-M   'P 1'
#
loop_
_entity.id
_entity.type
_entity.pdbx_description
1 polymer ?
#
loop_
_entity_poly.entity_id
_entity_poly.type
_entity_poly.pdbx_seq_one_letter_code
_entity_poly.pdbx_strand_id
1 'polypeptide(L)'
;MKIQFYTKNVELPEKLKDQFEEKLLSLKKYKGNVDVLQVRVDVSRDQHHKSGDVYRVEVNIDVPGTVLRSVETAADILSALDVVAEKLERQSRDLKDKIITKRKRGQ
;
A
#
# COMPACT_ATOMS: atom_id res chain seq x y z
N MET A 1 -13.42 -5.51 2.12
CA MET A 1 -12.12 -4.82 2.27
C MET A 1 -12.40 -3.46 2.88
N LYS A 2 -11.83 -3.19 4.05
CA LYS A 2 -11.98 -1.89 4.73
C LYS A 2 -10.68 -1.11 4.53
N ILE A 3 -10.75 0.02 3.86
CA ILE A 3 -9.62 0.95 3.71
C ILE A 3 -9.77 2.02 4.79
N GLN A 4 -8.70 2.30 5.52
CA GLN A 4 -8.66 3.36 6.53
C GLN A 4 -7.54 4.33 6.18
N PHE A 5 -7.91 5.59 6.05
CA PHE A 5 -7.00 6.69 5.76
C PHE A 5 -6.68 7.45 7.05
N TYR A 6 -5.40 7.63 7.30
CA TYR A 6 -4.84 8.43 8.38
C TYR A 6 -3.99 9.53 7.75
N THR A 7 -4.11 10.74 8.29
CA THR A 7 -3.38 11.90 7.77
C THR A 7 -2.68 12.62 8.92
N LYS A 8 -1.47 13.10 8.66
CA LYS A 8 -0.68 13.87 9.63
C LYS A 8 -0.06 15.08 8.96
N ASN A 9 -0.44 16.28 9.42
CA ASN A 9 0.02 17.56 8.88
C ASN A 9 -0.27 17.77 7.38
N VAL A 10 -1.27 17.07 6.84
CA VAL A 10 -1.70 17.16 5.45
C VAL A 10 -3.20 16.94 5.37
N GLU A 11 -3.87 17.69 4.51
CA GLU A 11 -5.26 17.43 4.16
C GLU A 11 -5.34 16.48 2.98
N LEU A 12 -6.16 15.43 3.12
CA LEU A 12 -6.42 14.48 2.05
C LEU A 12 -7.82 14.75 1.48
N PRO A 13 -7.95 15.60 0.45
CA PRO A 13 -9.22 15.86 -0.21
C PRO A 13 -9.85 14.59 -0.74
N GLU A 14 -11.19 14.58 -0.86
CA GLU A 14 -11.95 13.41 -1.29
C GLU A 14 -11.48 12.86 -2.63
N LYS A 15 -11.19 13.74 -3.60
CA LYS A 15 -10.61 13.34 -4.90
C LYS A 15 -9.34 12.49 -4.78
N LEU A 16 -8.48 12.77 -3.80
CA LEU A 16 -7.29 11.94 -3.57
C LEU A 16 -7.67 10.62 -2.91
N LYS A 17 -8.64 10.61 -1.98
CA LYS A 17 -9.14 9.35 -1.41
C LYS A 17 -9.71 8.43 -2.47
N ASP A 18 -10.50 8.96 -3.41
CA ASP A 18 -11.04 8.21 -4.54
C ASP A 18 -9.91 7.60 -5.38
N GLN A 19 -8.90 8.38 -5.73
CA GLN A 19 -7.74 7.88 -6.49
C GLN A 19 -6.95 6.80 -5.74
N PHE A 20 -6.77 6.97 -4.43
CA PHE A 20 -6.16 5.95 -3.58
C PHE A 20 -6.98 4.66 -3.58
N GLU A 21 -8.30 4.78 -3.43
CA GLU A 21 -9.20 3.63 -3.43
C GLU A 21 -9.17 2.91 -4.78
N GLU A 22 -9.24 3.63 -5.91
CA GLU A 22 -9.13 3.04 -7.25
C GLU A 22 -7.79 2.30 -7.46
N LYS A 23 -6.68 2.87 -6.98
CA LYS A 23 -5.35 2.25 -7.08
C LYS A 23 -5.26 0.99 -6.22
N LEU A 24 -5.75 1.04 -4.98
CA LEU A 24 -5.78 -0.09 -4.05
C LEU A 24 -6.74 -1.20 -4.51
N LEU A 25 -7.86 -0.84 -5.14
CA LEU A 25 -8.78 -1.79 -5.78
C LEU A 25 -8.13 -2.46 -6.99
N SER A 26 -7.33 -1.73 -7.76
CA SER A 26 -6.55 -2.29 -8.87
C SER A 26 -5.56 -3.34 -8.36
N LEU A 27 -4.87 -3.06 -7.25
CA LEU A 27 -3.99 -4.04 -6.58
C LEU A 27 -4.72 -5.34 -6.16
N LYS A 28 -6.02 -5.26 -5.85
CA LYS A 28 -6.83 -6.44 -5.52
C LYS A 28 -7.08 -7.32 -6.75
N LYS A 29 -7.31 -6.73 -7.93
CA LYS A 29 -7.59 -7.47 -9.17
C LYS A 29 -6.42 -8.36 -9.61
N TYR A 30 -5.19 -8.00 -9.25
CA TYR A 30 -4.00 -8.79 -9.61
C TYR A 30 -3.78 -10.05 -8.75
N LYS A 31 -4.58 -10.27 -7.70
CA LYS A 31 -4.34 -11.36 -6.74
C LYS A 31 -5.32 -12.51 -6.89
N GLY A 32 -4.84 -13.61 -7.47
CA GLY A 32 -5.42 -14.92 -7.19
C GLY A 32 -5.34 -15.22 -5.69
N ASN A 33 -6.50 -15.34 -5.03
CA ASN A 33 -6.75 -15.93 -3.71
C ASN A 33 -5.89 -15.43 -2.52
N VAL A 34 -5.40 -14.18 -2.51
CA VAL A 34 -4.89 -13.58 -1.28
C VAL A 34 -5.97 -12.68 -0.71
N ASP A 35 -6.68 -13.17 0.30
CA ASP A 35 -7.70 -12.41 1.01
C ASP A 35 -7.08 -11.17 1.64
N VAL A 36 -7.51 -9.99 1.20
CA VAL A 36 -7.14 -8.72 1.81
C VAL A 36 -8.15 -8.41 2.91
N LEU A 37 -7.71 -8.48 4.16
CA LEU A 37 -8.54 -8.28 5.34
C LEU A 37 -8.78 -6.78 5.57
N GLN A 38 -7.69 -6.03 5.66
CA GLN A 38 -7.70 -4.61 5.98
C GLN A 38 -6.58 -3.88 5.24
N VAL A 39 -6.83 -2.64 4.83
CA VAL A 39 -5.80 -1.74 4.34
C VAL A 39 -5.77 -0.48 5.19
N ARG A 40 -4.59 -0.11 5.68
CA ARG A 40 -4.34 1.13 6.39
C ARG A 40 -3.36 1.95 5.56
N VAL A 41 -3.76 3.17 5.24
CA VAL A 41 -2.97 4.16 4.53
C VAL A 41 -2.69 5.30 5.50
N ASP A 42 -1.43 5.63 5.71
CA ASP A 42 -0.98 6.77 6.50
C ASP A 42 -0.25 7.74 5.58
N VAL A 43 -0.74 8.98 5.50
CA VAL A 43 -0.15 10.03 4.68
C VAL A 43 0.31 11.14 5.61
N SER A 44 1.59 11.45 5.58
CA SER A 44 2.17 12.49 6.40
C SER A 44 2.99 13.47 5.56
N ARG A 45 2.94 14.75 5.89
CA ARG A 45 3.80 15.77 5.28
C ARG A 45 4.87 16.17 6.28
N ASP A 46 6.13 16.05 5.86
CA ASP A 46 7.27 16.53 6.62
C ASP A 46 7.65 17.92 6.13
N GLN A 47 7.56 18.91 7.02
CA GLN A 47 7.88 20.32 6.74
C GLN A 47 9.30 20.71 7.19
N HIS A 48 10.08 19.78 7.77
CA HIS A 48 11.41 20.11 8.30
C HIS A 48 12.52 20.05 7.24
N HIS A 49 12.23 19.59 6.02
CA HIS A 49 13.21 19.53 4.95
C HIS A 49 13.50 20.93 4.39
N LYS A 50 14.76 21.37 4.49
CA LYS A 50 15.26 22.66 3.94
C LYS A 50 15.17 22.78 2.40
N SER A 51 14.65 21.76 1.70
CA SER A 51 14.68 21.66 0.24
C SER A 51 13.32 21.27 -0.39
N GLY A 52 12.21 21.59 0.28
CA GLY A 52 10.86 21.46 -0.28
C GLY A 52 9.96 20.51 0.50
N ASP A 53 8.69 20.45 0.08
CA ASP A 53 7.70 19.58 0.67
C ASP A 53 7.98 18.10 0.39
N VAL A 54 8.03 17.29 1.46
CA VAL A 54 8.17 15.84 1.36
C VAL A 54 6.94 15.17 1.96
N TYR A 55 6.23 14.44 1.11
CA TYR A 55 5.11 13.60 1.52
C TYR A 55 5.60 12.18 1.74
N ARG A 56 5.23 11.61 2.89
CA ARG A 56 5.47 10.22 3.24
C ARG A 56 4.14 9.47 3.20
N VAL A 57 4.09 8.42 2.39
CA VAL A 57 2.95 7.52 2.28
C VAL A 57 3.36 6.15 2.80
N GLU A 58 2.68 5.68 3.84
CA GLU A 58 2.81 4.33 4.38
C GLU A 58 1.53 3.54 4.14
N VAL A 59 1.66 2.36 3.52
CA VAL A 59 0.53 1.46 3.29
C VAL A 59 0.80 0.12 3.94
N ASN A 60 -0.16 -0.31 4.74
CA ASN A 60 -0.19 -1.59 5.44
C ASN A 60 -1.39 -2.41 4.94
N ILE A 61 -1.12 -3.56 4.34
CA ILE A 61 -2.14 -4.51 3.87
C ILE A 61 -2.07 -5.75 4.77
N ASP A 62 -3.14 -5.96 5.51
CA ASP A 62 -3.32 -7.14 6.35
C ASP A 62 -3.86 -8.30 5.49
N VAL A 63 -3.14 -9.42 5.51
CA VAL A 63 -3.51 -10.66 4.81
C VAL A 63 -3.39 -11.85 5.78
N PRO A 64 -4.09 -12.98 5.54
CA PRO A 64 -3.99 -14.14 6.42
C PRO A 64 -2.55 -14.62 6.62
N GLY A 65 -2.07 -14.52 7.86
CA GLY A 65 -0.75 -15.02 8.27
C GLY A 65 0.43 -14.08 8.03
N THR A 66 0.26 -12.88 7.44
CA THR A 66 1.33 -11.88 7.34
C THR A 66 0.80 -10.47 7.06
N VAL A 67 1.62 -9.44 7.25
CA VAL A 67 1.30 -8.06 6.90
C VAL A 67 2.26 -7.59 5.82
N LEU A 68 1.74 -7.04 4.73
CA LEU A 68 2.53 -6.38 3.70
C LEU A 68 2.60 -4.90 4.03
N ARG A 69 3.81 -4.39 4.28
CA ARG A 69 4.07 -2.98 4.57
C ARG A 69 4.99 -2.40 3.50
N SER A 70 4.68 -1.18 3.08
CA SER A 70 5.56 -0.39 2.22
C SER A 70 5.44 1.09 2.59
N VAL A 71 6.56 1.81 2.55
CA VAL A 71 6.67 3.20 2.99
C VAL A 71 7.52 3.95 2.00
N GLU A 72 6.98 4.96 1.34
CA GLU A 72 7.75 5.81 0.42
C GLU A 72 7.60 7.28 0.75
N THR A 73 8.61 8.05 0.35
CA THR A 73 8.63 9.51 0.45
C THR A 73 8.83 10.13 -0.94
N ALA A 74 8.00 11.08 -1.31
CA ALA A 74 8.11 11.81 -2.57
C ALA A 74 7.66 13.26 -2.42
N ALA A 75 7.96 14.09 -3.42
CA ALA A 75 7.49 15.48 -3.49
C ALA A 75 5.97 15.59 -3.73
N ASP A 76 5.34 14.49 -4.17
CA ASP A 76 3.90 14.40 -4.42
C ASP A 76 3.32 13.08 -3.87
N ILE A 77 2.10 13.15 -3.35
CA ILE A 77 1.43 12.03 -2.70
C ILE A 77 1.14 10.90 -3.70
N LEU A 78 0.69 11.22 -4.91
CA LEU A 78 0.35 10.22 -5.93
C LEU A 78 1.60 9.50 -6.43
N SER A 79 2.69 10.24 -6.58
CA SER A 79 3.99 9.67 -6.94
C SER A 79 4.47 8.66 -5.90
N ALA A 80 4.36 8.99 -4.60
CA ALA A 80 4.68 8.05 -3.53
C ALA A 80 3.75 6.82 -3.54
N LEU A 81 2.44 7.03 -3.76
CA LEU A 81 1.46 5.94 -3.84
C LEU A 81 1.77 4.97 -4.98
N ASP A 82 2.13 5.46 -6.17
CA ASP A 82 2.48 4.61 -7.31
C ASP A 82 3.65 3.68 -7.00
N VAL A 83 4.71 4.22 -6.38
CA VAL A 83 5.88 3.43 -5.98
C VAL A 83 5.53 2.44 -4.87
N VAL A 84 4.73 2.86 -3.89
CA VAL A 84 4.23 1.98 -2.82
C VAL A 84 3.42 0.82 -3.39
N ALA A 85 2.53 1.10 -4.34
CA ALA A 85 1.69 0.12 -5.00
C ALA A 85 2.56 -0.93 -5.71
N GLU A 86 3.52 -0.50 -6.53
CA GLU A 86 4.41 -1.40 -7.25
C GLU A 86 5.20 -2.32 -6.28
N LYS A 87 5.70 -1.78 -5.17
CA LYS A 87 6.40 -2.56 -4.14
C LYS A 87 5.48 -3.60 -3.50
N LEU A 88 4.23 -3.24 -3.20
CA LEU A 88 3.23 -4.16 -2.63
C LEU A 88 2.79 -5.24 -3.62
N GLU A 89 2.77 -4.95 -4.92
CA GLU A 89 2.52 -5.95 -5.97
C GLU A 89 3.60 -7.02 -5.99
N ARG A 90 4.87 -6.58 -5.99
CA ARG A 90 6.02 -7.49 -5.93
C ARG A 90 5.94 -8.37 -4.69
N GLN A 91 5.82 -7.77 -3.50
CA GLN A 91 5.70 -8.52 -2.25
C GLN A 91 4.53 -9.53 -2.26
N SER A 92 3.40 -9.14 -2.85
CA SER A 92 2.27 -10.05 -2.97
C SER A 92 2.51 -11.22 -3.91
N ARG A 93 3.22 -10.98 -5.01
CA ARG A 93 3.59 -12.04 -5.96
C ARG A 93 4.53 -13.04 -5.31
N ASP A 94 5.54 -12.57 -4.59
CA ASP A 94 6.45 -13.39 -3.80
C ASP A 94 5.73 -14.21 -2.73
N LEU A 95 4.76 -13.60 -2.02
CA LEU A 95 3.96 -14.31 -1.02
C LEU A 95 3.14 -15.45 -1.65
N LYS A 96 2.49 -15.17 -2.79
CA LYS A 96 1.71 -16.17 -3.53
C LYS A 96 2.60 -17.33 -3.97
N ASP A 97 3.78 -17.03 -4.52
CA ASP A 97 4.74 -18.05 -4.96
C ASP A 97 5.20 -18.93 -3.79
N LYS A 98 5.51 -18.32 -2.63
CA LYS A 98 5.86 -19.05 -1.40
C LYS A 98 4.74 -19.97 -0.93
N ILE A 99 3.48 -19.53 -0.96
CA ILE A 99 2.32 -20.34 -0.54
C ILE A 99 2.12 -21.54 -1.48
N ILE A 100 2.20 -21.31 -2.81
CA ILE A 100 2.06 -22.37 -3.80
C ILE A 100 3.19 -23.39 -3.68
N THR A 101 4.43 -22.92 -3.55
CA THR A 101 5.62 -23.78 -3.43
C THR A 101 5.58 -24.63 -2.16
N LYS A 102 5.10 -24.09 -1.03
CA LYS A 102 4.90 -24.89 0.20
C LYS A 102 3.85 -25.99 0.02
N ARG A 103 2.74 -25.73 -0.70
CA ARG A 103 1.72 -26.75 -0.99
C ARG A 103 2.25 -27.90 -1.87
N LYS A 104 3.14 -27.62 -2.82
CA LYS A 104 3.69 -28.65 -3.73
C LYS A 104 4.71 -29.59 -3.08
N ARG A 105 5.33 -29.21 -1.95
CA ARG A 105 6.36 -30.03 -1.28
C ARG A 105 5.81 -30.99 -0.21
N GLY A 106 4.50 -30.95 0.04
CA GLY A 106 3.83 -31.78 1.05
C GLY A 106 2.94 -32.89 0.47
N GLN A 107 3.11 -33.25 -0.80
CA GLN A 107 2.49 -34.43 -1.43
C GLN A 107 3.57 -35.41 -1.88
#